data_AF-A0A0D1D4B0-F1
#
_entry.id   AF-A0A0D1D4B0-F1
#
_cell.length_a   1.000
_cell.length_b   1.000
_cell.length_c   1.000
_cell.angle_alpha   90.00
_cell.angle_beta   90.00
_cell.angle_gamma   90.00
#
_symmetry.space_group_name_H-M   'P 1'
#
loop_
_entity.id
_entity.type
_entity.pdbx_description
1 polymer ?
#
loop_
_entity_poly.entity_id
_entity_poly.type
_entity_poly.pdbx_seq_one_letter_code
_entity_poly.pdbx_strand_id
1 'polypeptide(L)'
;MKTLVQIRTLVLVFGLAALLFSVGSLVFGWHLDVQALVRFRPGQPAMVPSTALCIALLAAAVVIGPGFGQARMAKRLAVVAVVVALGNLLIRTLVDDRGFESLLPYSLDTFDKMSNITITGAVLAGISVIQCARDAERDRAPDLAYYPSIAGLSLFGGLLLGHSFDPTSIRHLPQASGLSFYTALMFAAIFLCLILAPQAGHWQDASDAEPE
;
A
#
# COMPACT_ATOMS: atom_id res chain seq x y z
N MET A 1 -2.97 -18.74 21.98
CA MET A 1 -3.67 -19.21 20.76
C MET A 1 -4.75 -18.24 20.23
N LYS A 2 -5.74 -17.81 21.03
CA LYS A 2 -6.83 -16.92 20.55
C LYS A 2 -6.33 -15.59 19.94
N THR A 3 -5.36 -14.92 20.56
CA THR A 3 -4.82 -13.63 20.08
C THR A 3 -4.14 -13.73 18.71
N LEU A 4 -3.47 -14.84 18.40
CA LEU A 4 -2.77 -15.04 17.12
C LEU A 4 -3.76 -15.20 15.96
N VAL A 5 -4.81 -16.00 16.18
CA VAL A 5 -5.89 -16.16 15.20
C VAL A 5 -6.56 -14.81 14.91
N GLN A 6 -6.75 -13.98 15.94
CA GLN A 6 -7.29 -12.63 15.79
C GLN A 6 -6.36 -11.74 14.95
N ILE A 7 -5.06 -11.69 15.25
CA ILE A 7 -4.09 -10.87 14.49
C ILE A 7 -4.06 -11.30 13.02
N ARG A 8 -3.97 -12.61 12.74
CA ARG A 8 -3.98 -13.13 11.38
C ARG A 8 -5.27 -12.76 10.63
N THR A 9 -6.40 -12.87 11.31
CA THR A 9 -7.70 -12.48 10.75
C THR A 9 -7.74 -11.00 10.43
N LEU A 10 -7.21 -10.13 11.31
CA LEU A 10 -7.13 -8.70 11.06
C LEU A 10 -6.25 -8.38 9.84
N VAL A 11 -5.06 -8.97 9.74
CA VAL A 11 -4.17 -8.81 8.58
C VAL A 11 -4.87 -9.22 7.29
N LEU A 12 -5.57 -10.35 7.29
CA LEU A 12 -6.34 -10.81 6.13
C LEU A 12 -7.49 -9.87 5.79
N VAL A 13 -8.28 -9.43 6.77
CA VAL A 13 -9.42 -8.55 6.55
C VAL A 13 -8.97 -7.21 5.97
N PHE A 14 -7.96 -6.57 6.59
CA PHE A 14 -7.46 -5.29 6.10
C PHE A 14 -6.73 -5.41 4.75
N GLY A 15 -5.91 -6.46 4.59
CA GLY A 15 -5.21 -6.72 3.33
C GLY A 15 -6.16 -7.02 2.17
N LEU A 16 -7.18 -7.87 2.38
CA LEU A 16 -8.20 -8.16 1.38
C LEU A 16 -9.08 -6.95 1.10
N ALA A 17 -9.47 -6.17 2.12
CA ALA A 17 -10.22 -4.95 1.91
C ALA A 17 -9.44 -3.96 1.03
N ALA A 18 -8.15 -3.75 1.31
CA ALA A 18 -7.30 -2.89 0.49
C ALA A 18 -7.15 -3.41 -0.95
N LEU A 19 -6.92 -4.71 -1.11
CA LEU A 19 -6.83 -5.36 -2.42
C LEU A 19 -8.12 -5.19 -3.22
N LEU A 20 -9.26 -5.57 -2.65
CA LEU A 20 -10.57 -5.50 -3.29
C LEU A 20 -10.97 -4.07 -3.61
N PHE A 21 -10.70 -3.12 -2.70
CA PHE A 21 -10.96 -1.71 -2.94
C PHE A 21 -10.12 -1.19 -4.11
N SER A 22 -8.82 -1.45 -4.14
CA SER A 22 -7.95 -1.00 -5.24
C SER A 22 -8.28 -1.62 -6.59
N VAL A 23 -8.58 -2.93 -6.61
CA VAL A 23 -9.07 -3.60 -7.84
C VAL A 23 -10.42 -3.02 -8.25
N GLY A 24 -11.32 -2.78 -7.30
CA GLY A 24 -12.61 -2.15 -7.54
C GLY A 24 -12.50 -0.74 -8.09
N SER A 25 -11.57 0.08 -7.58
CA SER A 25 -11.31 1.42 -8.13
C SER A 25 -10.72 1.37 -9.55
N LEU A 26 -9.91 0.37 -9.89
CA LEU A 26 -9.42 0.18 -11.26
C LEU A 26 -10.57 -0.20 -12.22
N VAL A 27 -11.36 -1.21 -11.84
CA VAL A 27 -12.42 -1.74 -12.70
C VAL A 27 -13.64 -0.84 -12.69
N PHE A 28 -14.28 -0.62 -11.55
CA PHE A 28 -15.50 0.17 -11.50
C PHE A 28 -15.21 1.68 -11.50
N GLY A 29 -14.15 2.12 -10.84
CA GLY A 29 -13.82 3.54 -10.75
C GLY A 29 -13.39 4.14 -12.09
N TRP A 30 -12.36 3.58 -12.73
CA TRP A 30 -11.81 4.12 -13.97
C TRP A 30 -12.46 3.59 -15.24
N HIS A 31 -12.79 2.29 -15.31
CA HIS A 31 -13.37 1.74 -16.55
C HIS A 31 -14.88 2.04 -16.69
N LEU A 32 -15.61 2.15 -15.58
CA LEU A 32 -17.06 2.45 -15.57
C LEU A 32 -17.39 3.87 -15.07
N ASP A 33 -16.36 4.72 -14.91
CA ASP A 33 -16.49 6.12 -14.49
C ASP A 33 -17.23 6.34 -13.15
N VAL A 34 -17.10 5.38 -12.21
CA VAL A 34 -17.70 5.49 -10.87
C VAL A 34 -16.82 6.38 -9.99
N GLN A 35 -17.03 7.69 -10.09
CA GLN A 35 -16.23 8.72 -9.39
C GLN A 35 -16.12 8.50 -7.87
N ALA A 36 -17.16 7.95 -7.23
CA ALA A 36 -17.18 7.67 -5.79
C ALA A 36 -16.14 6.63 -5.34
N LEU A 37 -15.61 5.80 -6.25
CA LEU A 37 -14.58 4.80 -5.92
C LEU A 37 -13.16 5.33 -6.09
N VAL A 38 -12.99 6.46 -6.77
CA VAL A 38 -11.67 7.08 -7.02
C VAL A 38 -11.50 8.37 -6.23
N ARG A 39 -12.58 9.08 -5.92
CA ARG A 39 -12.59 10.34 -5.15
C ARG A 39 -13.51 10.26 -3.95
N PHE A 40 -13.04 10.79 -2.83
CA PHE A 40 -13.86 10.92 -1.63
C PHE A 40 -14.92 12.03 -1.76
N ARG A 41 -14.57 13.15 -2.42
CA ARG A 41 -15.49 14.26 -2.73
C ARG A 41 -15.17 14.89 -4.09
N PRO A 42 -16.16 15.52 -4.76
CA PRO A 42 -15.92 16.28 -5.98
C PRO A 42 -14.80 17.33 -5.80
N GLY A 43 -13.93 17.44 -6.81
CA GLY A 43 -12.79 18.37 -6.80
C GLY A 43 -11.64 17.98 -5.86
N GLN A 44 -11.66 16.80 -5.22
CA GLN A 44 -10.48 16.23 -4.54
C GLN A 44 -9.71 15.30 -5.50
N PRO A 45 -8.37 15.17 -5.35
CA PRO A 45 -7.58 14.27 -6.18
C PRO A 45 -8.11 12.83 -6.20
N ALA A 46 -8.15 12.23 -7.39
CA ALA A 46 -8.54 10.84 -7.56
C ALA A 46 -7.40 9.88 -7.22
N MET A 47 -7.74 8.66 -6.78
CA MET A 47 -6.79 7.55 -6.75
C MET A 47 -6.55 7.08 -8.18
N VAL A 48 -5.48 7.58 -8.79
CA VAL A 48 -5.12 7.30 -10.19
C VAL A 48 -4.81 5.80 -10.43
N PRO A 49 -4.94 5.31 -11.68
CA PRO A 49 -4.79 3.89 -11.98
C PRO A 49 -3.44 3.30 -11.54
N SER A 50 -2.32 4.01 -11.75
CA SER A 50 -1.01 3.49 -11.32
C SER A 50 -0.93 3.34 -9.79
N THR A 51 -1.60 4.22 -9.04
CA THR A 51 -1.66 4.15 -7.57
C THR A 51 -2.49 2.97 -7.11
N ALA A 52 -3.68 2.78 -7.70
CA ALA A 52 -4.53 1.64 -7.38
C ALA A 52 -3.82 0.32 -7.72
N LEU A 53 -3.09 0.24 -8.83
CA LEU A 53 -2.27 -0.91 -9.18
C LEU A 53 -1.17 -1.19 -8.14
N CYS A 54 -0.41 -0.17 -7.73
CA CYS A 54 0.61 -0.32 -6.70
C CYS A 54 0.03 -0.83 -5.37
N ILE A 55 -1.09 -0.25 -4.93
CA ILE A 55 -1.76 -0.67 -3.68
C ILE A 55 -2.28 -2.11 -3.81
N ALA A 56 -2.89 -2.48 -4.95
CA ALA A 56 -3.34 -3.85 -5.19
C ALA A 56 -2.19 -4.86 -5.13
N LEU A 57 -1.05 -4.56 -5.78
CA LEU A 57 0.12 -5.42 -5.75
C LEU A 57 0.70 -5.58 -4.34
N LEU A 58 0.80 -4.48 -3.59
CA LEU A 58 1.30 -4.50 -2.20
C LEU A 58 0.34 -5.22 -1.26
N ALA A 59 -0.97 -4.95 -1.37
CA ALA A 59 -1.99 -5.62 -0.56
C ALA A 59 -2.02 -7.13 -0.85
N ALA A 60 -1.95 -7.53 -2.12
CA ALA A 60 -1.83 -8.94 -2.50
C ALA A 60 -0.55 -9.56 -1.91
N ALA A 61 0.58 -8.85 -1.96
CA ALA A 61 1.83 -9.33 -1.38
C ALA A 61 1.74 -9.53 0.14
N VAL A 62 1.04 -8.66 0.86
CA VAL A 62 0.77 -8.83 2.30
C VAL A 62 -0.14 -10.04 2.56
N VAL A 63 -1.22 -10.19 1.79
CA VAL A 63 -2.20 -11.27 1.97
C VAL A 63 -1.60 -12.66 1.71
N ILE A 64 -0.77 -12.81 0.67
CA ILE A 64 -0.17 -14.12 0.33
C ILE A 64 1.19 -14.36 1.00
N GLY A 65 1.79 -13.32 1.58
CA GLY A 65 3.18 -13.33 2.01
C GLY A 65 3.41 -13.91 3.42
N PRO A 66 3.90 -13.12 4.40
CA PRO A 66 4.66 -13.61 5.57
C PRO A 66 3.95 -14.57 6.56
N GLY A 67 2.69 -14.95 6.30
CA GLY A 67 1.96 -15.95 7.08
C GLY A 67 1.29 -17.06 6.25
N PHE A 68 1.57 -17.12 4.93
CA PHE A 68 0.91 -18.04 3.99
C PHE A 68 1.87 -18.76 3.03
N GLY A 69 3.17 -18.67 3.28
CA GLY A 69 4.19 -19.49 2.60
C GLY A 69 4.57 -19.04 1.18
N GLN A 70 4.04 -17.93 0.66
CA GLN A 70 4.37 -17.44 -0.68
C GLN A 70 5.34 -16.24 -0.67
N ALA A 71 6.36 -16.26 0.20
CA ALA A 71 7.34 -15.18 0.37
C ALA A 71 7.97 -14.70 -0.96
N ARG A 72 8.37 -15.65 -1.83
CA ARG A 72 8.95 -15.34 -3.14
C ARG A 72 7.99 -14.57 -4.06
N MET A 73 6.70 -14.93 -4.07
CA MET A 73 5.70 -14.23 -4.87
C MET A 73 5.41 -12.84 -4.30
N ALA A 74 5.24 -12.75 -2.99
CA ALA A 74 5.06 -11.47 -2.29
C ALA A 74 6.19 -10.48 -2.60
N LYS A 75 7.45 -10.96 -2.54
CA LYS A 75 8.63 -10.16 -2.93
C LYS A 75 8.56 -9.67 -4.37
N ARG A 76 8.16 -10.52 -5.33
CA ARG A 76 8.02 -10.12 -6.74
C ARG A 76 6.97 -9.04 -6.91
N LEU A 77 5.80 -9.21 -6.31
CA LEU A 77 4.71 -8.22 -6.35
C LEU A 77 5.15 -6.87 -5.77
N ALA A 78 5.85 -6.90 -4.62
CA ALA A 78 6.41 -5.70 -3.99
C ALA A 78 7.44 -5.00 -4.89
N VAL A 79 8.35 -5.76 -5.52
CA VAL A 79 9.32 -5.20 -6.47
C VAL A 79 8.62 -4.56 -7.65
N VAL A 80 7.59 -5.21 -8.22
CA VAL A 80 6.82 -4.64 -9.34
C VAL A 80 6.13 -3.34 -8.90
N ALA A 81 5.50 -3.30 -7.72
CA ALA A 81 4.87 -2.09 -7.20
C ALA A 81 5.87 -0.93 -7.04
N VAL A 82 7.07 -1.22 -6.51
CA VAL A 82 8.15 -0.24 -6.36
C VAL A 82 8.63 0.26 -7.72
N VAL A 83 8.82 -0.64 -8.68
CA VAL A 83 9.22 -0.27 -10.05
C VAL A 83 8.16 0.58 -10.73
N VAL A 84 6.87 0.29 -10.57
CA VAL A 84 5.78 1.11 -11.09
C VAL A 84 5.79 2.50 -10.43
N ALA A 85 5.96 2.59 -9.11
CA ALA A 85 6.01 3.88 -8.42
C ALA A 85 7.21 4.75 -8.85
N LEU A 86 8.40 4.16 -8.93
CA LEU A 86 9.61 4.85 -9.37
C LEU A 86 9.60 5.17 -10.87
N GLY A 87 9.03 4.29 -11.68
CA GLY A 87 8.80 4.53 -13.11
C GLY A 87 7.85 5.70 -13.32
N ASN A 88 6.79 5.80 -12.51
CA ASN A 88 5.89 6.94 -12.54
C ASN A 88 6.65 8.24 -12.23
N LEU A 89 7.46 8.25 -11.16
CA LEU A 89 8.32 9.39 -10.81
C LEU A 89 9.23 9.80 -11.97
N LEU A 90 9.88 8.84 -12.63
CA LEU A 90 10.78 9.10 -13.74
C LEU A 90 10.06 9.71 -14.96
N ILE A 91 8.87 9.21 -15.30
CA ILE A 91 8.06 9.79 -16.39
C ILE A 91 7.58 11.18 -16.00
N ARG A 92 7.20 11.39 -14.72
CA ARG A 92 6.80 12.70 -14.19
C ARG A 92 7.89 13.76 -14.31
N THR A 93 9.15 13.35 -14.15
CA THR A 93 10.28 14.28 -14.24
C THR A 93 10.78 14.50 -15.68
N LEU A 94 10.66 13.51 -16.56
CA LEU A 94 11.25 13.56 -17.91
C LEU A 94 10.25 13.88 -19.03
N VAL A 95 8.97 13.57 -18.87
CA VAL A 95 7.99 13.58 -19.97
C VAL A 95 6.80 14.48 -19.66
N ASP A 96 6.02 14.16 -18.62
CA ASP A 96 4.76 14.83 -18.30
C ASP A 96 4.45 14.70 -16.81
N ASP A 97 4.08 15.79 -16.12
CA ASP A 97 3.83 15.82 -14.66
C ASP A 97 2.72 14.86 -14.19
N ARG A 98 1.87 14.34 -15.08
CA ARG A 98 0.88 13.31 -14.76
C ARG A 98 1.49 11.91 -14.63
N GLY A 99 2.63 11.63 -15.26
CA GLY A 99 3.31 10.33 -15.16
C GLY A 99 2.72 9.28 -16.09
N PHE A 100 2.60 8.03 -15.62
CA PHE A 100 1.99 6.94 -16.41
C PHE A 100 0.56 7.25 -16.85
N GLU A 101 -0.14 8.05 -16.06
CA GLU A 101 -1.48 8.54 -16.34
C GLU A 101 -1.60 9.26 -17.68
N SER A 102 -0.53 9.92 -18.15
CA SER A 102 -0.50 10.58 -19.48
C SER A 102 -0.57 9.60 -20.65
N LEU A 103 -0.22 8.33 -20.44
CA LEU A 103 -0.22 7.29 -21.47
C LEU A 103 -1.54 6.52 -21.55
N LEU A 104 -2.44 6.74 -20.59
CA LEU A 104 -3.72 6.05 -20.50
C LEU A 104 -4.85 6.92 -21.10
N PRO A 105 -5.84 6.32 -21.79
CA PRO A 105 -6.93 7.05 -22.43
C PRO A 105 -8.03 7.46 -21.44
N TYR A 106 -7.67 7.96 -20.25
CA TYR A 106 -8.62 8.40 -19.22
C TYR A 106 -8.70 9.93 -19.16
N SER A 107 -9.90 10.45 -18.92
CA SER A 107 -10.08 11.88 -18.62
C SER A 107 -9.64 12.16 -17.20
N LEU A 108 -8.56 12.92 -17.05
CA LEU A 108 -7.94 13.23 -15.76
C LEU A 108 -8.06 14.73 -15.47
N ASP A 109 -8.43 15.07 -14.23
CA ASP A 109 -8.38 16.44 -13.75
C ASP A 109 -6.92 16.87 -13.54
N THR A 110 -6.67 18.19 -13.48
CA THR A 110 -5.33 18.78 -13.32
C THR A 110 -4.55 18.25 -12.11
N PHE A 111 -5.25 17.82 -11.07
CA PHE A 111 -4.64 17.31 -9.84
C PHE A 111 -4.54 15.79 -9.76
N ASP A 112 -5.01 15.06 -10.78
CA ASP A 112 -5.00 13.61 -10.77
C ASP A 112 -3.65 13.08 -11.25
N LYS A 113 -2.77 12.82 -10.29
CA LYS A 113 -1.45 12.24 -10.50
C LYS A 113 -0.99 11.48 -9.26
N MET A 114 -0.08 10.53 -9.43
CA MET A 114 0.53 9.85 -8.28
C MET A 114 1.43 10.83 -7.51
N SER A 115 1.06 11.18 -6.27
CA SER A 115 1.83 12.13 -5.46
C SER A 115 3.21 11.60 -5.06
N ASN A 116 4.14 12.50 -4.69
CA ASN A 116 5.47 12.09 -4.21
C ASN A 116 5.37 11.32 -2.90
N ILE A 117 4.41 11.67 -2.03
CA ILE A 117 4.12 10.91 -0.81
C ILE A 117 3.64 9.49 -1.15
N THR A 118 2.81 9.33 -2.17
CA THR A 118 2.34 8.01 -2.64
C THR A 118 3.52 7.15 -3.11
N ILE A 119 4.45 7.74 -3.86
CA ILE A 119 5.67 7.04 -4.32
C ILE A 119 6.51 6.60 -3.11
N THR A 120 6.77 7.51 -2.16
CA THR A 120 7.49 7.20 -0.92
C THR A 120 6.79 6.08 -0.14
N GLY A 121 5.46 6.12 -0.04
CA GLY A 121 4.65 5.08 0.58
C GLY A 121 4.80 3.72 -0.09
N ALA A 122 4.72 3.68 -1.42
CA ALA A 122 4.91 2.45 -2.19
C ALA A 122 6.32 1.87 -2.00
N VAL A 123 7.34 2.73 -1.97
CA VAL A 123 8.74 2.32 -1.72
C VAL A 123 8.90 1.76 -0.31
N LEU A 124 8.43 2.46 0.72
CA LEU A 124 8.52 2.00 2.11
C LEU A 124 7.76 0.68 2.31
N ALA A 125 6.53 0.57 1.80
CA ALA A 125 5.74 -0.66 1.89
C ALA A 125 6.41 -1.81 1.13
N GLY A 126 6.98 -1.54 -0.05
CA GLY A 126 7.73 -2.53 -0.82
C GLY A 126 8.95 -3.03 -0.07
N ILE A 127 9.74 -2.14 0.54
CA ILE A 127 10.89 -2.50 1.39
C ILE A 127 10.41 -3.37 2.55
N SER A 128 9.36 -2.97 3.27
CA SER A 128 8.79 -3.76 4.37
C SER A 128 8.39 -5.16 3.93
N VAL A 129 7.65 -5.30 2.83
CA VAL A 129 7.24 -6.63 2.30
C VAL A 129 8.46 -7.48 1.94
N ILE A 130 9.45 -6.89 1.26
CA ILE A 130 10.65 -7.60 0.83
C ILE A 130 11.44 -8.09 2.05
N GLN A 131 11.55 -7.29 3.11
CA GLN A 131 12.25 -7.66 4.32
C GLN A 131 11.48 -8.73 5.10
N CYS A 132 10.16 -8.56 5.31
CA CYS A 132 9.33 -9.61 5.92
C CYS A 132 9.44 -10.94 5.16
N ALA A 133 9.42 -10.92 3.83
CA ALA A 133 9.55 -12.11 3.01
C ALA A 133 10.94 -12.76 3.16
N ARG A 134 12.01 -11.97 3.24
CA ARG A 134 13.38 -12.46 3.46
C ARG A 134 13.58 -13.04 4.86
N ASP A 135 12.99 -12.41 5.87
CA ASP A 135 13.08 -12.85 7.26
C ASP A 135 12.31 -14.17 7.44
N ALA A 136 11.14 -14.30 6.81
CA ALA A 136 10.39 -15.55 6.73
C ALA A 136 11.17 -16.67 5.99
N GLU A 137 11.86 -16.36 4.89
CA GLU A 137 12.72 -17.34 4.18
C GLU A 137 13.94 -17.80 5.00
N ARG A 138 14.37 -17.01 6.00
CA ARG A 138 15.57 -17.25 6.80
C ARG A 138 15.29 -17.70 8.22
N ASP A 139 14.02 -17.82 8.58
CA ASP A 139 13.56 -18.06 9.95
C ASP A 139 14.20 -17.10 10.96
N ARG A 140 14.15 -15.80 10.64
CA ARG A 140 14.73 -14.73 11.47
C ARG A 140 13.67 -13.78 11.98
N ALA A 141 13.91 -13.26 13.19
CA ALA A 141 13.12 -12.17 13.75
C ALA A 141 13.00 -10.99 12.76
N PRO A 142 11.79 -10.44 12.54
CA PRO A 142 11.46 -9.51 11.47
C PRO A 142 11.80 -8.06 11.83
N ASP A 143 12.96 -7.84 12.44
CA ASP A 143 13.31 -6.56 13.07
C ASP A 143 13.43 -5.42 12.06
N LEU A 144 14.00 -5.70 10.88
CA LEU A 144 14.27 -4.66 9.88
C LEU A 144 13.02 -4.18 9.14
N ALA A 145 11.98 -5.01 9.05
CA ALA A 145 10.74 -4.65 8.38
C ALA A 145 9.86 -3.69 9.20
N TYR A 146 10.06 -3.62 10.52
CA TYR A 146 9.27 -2.75 11.40
C TYR A 146 9.55 -1.27 11.16
N TYR A 147 10.81 -0.87 11.00
CA TYR A 147 11.18 0.54 10.84
C TYR A 147 10.48 1.24 9.66
N PRO A 148 10.55 0.74 8.41
CA PRO A 148 9.83 1.35 7.29
C PRO A 148 8.31 1.28 7.47
N SER A 149 7.80 0.25 8.15
CA SER A 149 6.36 0.10 8.39
C SER A 149 5.81 1.12 9.39
N ILE A 150 6.52 1.36 10.50
CA ILE A 150 6.18 2.39 11.47
C ILE A 150 6.32 3.78 10.86
N ALA A 151 7.39 4.03 10.09
CA ALA A 151 7.57 5.29 9.38
C ALA A 151 6.42 5.55 8.39
N GLY A 152 6.03 4.54 7.61
CA GLY A 152 4.90 4.61 6.70
C GLY A 152 3.57 4.83 7.41
N LEU A 153 3.28 4.08 8.48
CA LEU A 153 2.07 4.25 9.27
C LEU A 153 2.00 5.65 9.90
N SER A 154 3.12 6.15 10.43
CA SER A 154 3.20 7.50 11.00
C SER A 154 2.93 8.56 9.94
N LEU A 155 3.52 8.41 8.74
CA LEU A 155 3.31 9.34 7.63
C LEU A 155 1.84 9.39 7.19
N PHE A 156 1.25 8.25 6.85
CA PHE A 156 -0.12 8.21 6.34
C PHE A 156 -1.15 8.42 7.44
N GLY A 157 -0.90 7.96 8.66
CA GLY A 157 -1.72 8.27 9.84
C GLY A 157 -1.73 9.77 10.13
N GLY A 158 -0.56 10.42 10.09
CA GLY A 158 -0.45 11.87 10.24
C GLY A 158 -1.22 12.65 9.17
N LEU A 159 -1.16 12.20 7.91
CA LEU A 159 -1.94 12.81 6.81
C LEU A 159 -3.44 12.64 7.00
N LEU A 160 -3.90 11.46 7.43
CA LEU A 160 -5.33 11.21 7.72
C LEU A 160 -5.84 12.03 8.90
N LEU A 161 -5.03 12.15 9.96
CA LEU A 161 -5.35 13.02 11.10
C LEU A 161 -5.40 14.48 10.67
N GLY A 162 -4.41 14.96 9.90
CA GLY A 162 -4.42 16.32 9.35
C GLY A 162 -5.65 16.61 8.49
N HIS A 163 -6.04 15.66 7.64
CA HIS A 163 -7.26 15.76 6.82
C HIS A 163 -8.54 15.84 7.66
N SER A 164 -8.55 15.23 8.85
CA SER A 164 -9.71 15.21 9.74
C SER A 164 -9.96 16.58 10.41
N PHE A 165 -8.92 17.38 10.60
CA PHE A 165 -9.04 18.74 11.13
C PHE A 165 -9.29 19.77 10.03
N ASP A 166 -8.60 19.63 8.88
CA ASP A 166 -8.79 20.47 7.71
C ASP A 166 -8.69 19.63 6.44
N PRO A 167 -9.81 19.41 5.72
CA PRO A 167 -9.83 18.65 4.47
C PRO A 167 -8.98 19.28 3.35
N THR A 168 -8.63 20.56 3.46
CA THR A 168 -7.82 21.29 2.48
C THR A 168 -6.32 21.29 2.79
N SER A 169 -5.93 20.97 4.04
CA SER A 169 -4.53 20.99 4.51
C SER A 169 -3.56 20.23 3.61
N ILE A 170 -3.94 19.02 3.17
CA ILE A 170 -3.13 18.17 2.28
C ILE A 170 -2.77 18.88 0.97
N ARG A 171 -3.66 19.75 0.46
CA ARG A 171 -3.45 20.45 -0.82
C ARG A 171 -2.36 21.52 -0.75
N HIS A 172 -2.09 22.03 0.44
CA HIS A 172 -1.06 23.05 0.65
C HIS A 172 0.35 22.46 0.76
N LEU A 173 0.48 21.13 0.83
CA LEU A 173 1.77 20.44 0.83
C LEU A 173 2.14 20.07 -0.62
N PRO A 174 3.18 20.68 -1.23
CA PRO A 174 3.56 20.38 -2.61
C PRO A 174 3.81 18.89 -2.87
N GLN A 175 4.39 18.19 -1.88
CA GLN A 175 4.72 16.77 -1.96
C GLN A 175 3.46 15.86 -1.92
N ALA A 176 2.36 16.36 -1.36
CA ALA A 176 1.08 15.66 -1.27
C ALA A 176 0.11 16.04 -2.40
N SER A 177 0.55 16.88 -3.36
CA SER A 177 -0.23 17.20 -4.55
C SER A 177 -0.56 15.92 -5.33
N GLY A 178 -1.86 15.63 -5.49
CA GLY A 178 -2.35 14.40 -6.11
C GLY A 178 -2.67 13.26 -5.14
N LEU A 179 -2.45 13.43 -3.82
CA LEU A 179 -2.78 12.40 -2.85
C LEU A 179 -4.30 12.33 -2.63
N SER A 180 -4.92 11.23 -3.06
CA SER A 180 -6.31 10.91 -2.70
C SER A 180 -6.42 10.47 -1.24
N PHE A 181 -7.54 10.78 -0.61
CA PHE A 181 -7.90 10.30 0.73
C PHE A 181 -7.88 8.76 0.80
N TYR A 182 -8.41 8.09 -0.24
CA TYR A 182 -8.42 6.64 -0.30
C TYR A 182 -7.01 6.06 -0.34
N THR A 183 -6.10 6.67 -1.12
CA THR A 183 -4.69 6.27 -1.15
C THR A 183 -4.08 6.30 0.25
N ALA A 184 -4.29 7.39 1.00
CA ALA A 184 -3.74 7.51 2.34
C ALA A 184 -4.32 6.45 3.31
N LEU A 185 -5.63 6.21 3.24
CA LEU A 185 -6.31 5.20 4.05
C LEU A 185 -5.80 3.79 3.76
N MET A 186 -5.65 3.43 2.48
CA MET A 186 -5.18 2.12 2.06
C MET A 186 -3.71 1.89 2.45
N PHE A 187 -2.83 2.90 2.28
CA PHE A 187 -1.46 2.78 2.74
C PHE A 187 -1.37 2.62 4.26
N ALA A 188 -2.15 3.40 5.03
CA ALA A 188 -2.20 3.23 6.49
C ALA A 188 -2.63 1.81 6.87
N ALA A 189 -3.65 1.25 6.20
CA ALA A 189 -4.09 -0.13 6.42
C ALA A 189 -2.99 -1.16 6.06
N ILE A 190 -2.29 -0.98 4.93
CA ILE A 190 -1.18 -1.86 4.51
C ILE A 190 -0.03 -1.80 5.53
N PHE A 191 0.37 -0.62 5.98
CA PHE A 191 1.43 -0.49 6.98
C PHE A 191 1.05 -1.07 8.33
N LEU A 192 -0.21 -0.92 8.75
CA LEU A 192 -0.73 -1.61 9.93
C LEU A 192 -0.64 -3.13 9.76
N CYS A 193 -1.04 -3.67 8.60
CA CYS A 193 -0.89 -5.09 8.31
C CYS A 193 0.56 -5.54 8.35
N LEU A 194 1.50 -4.74 7.83
CA LEU A 194 2.93 -5.06 7.84
C LEU A 194 3.55 -5.08 9.23
N ILE A 195 3.03 -4.28 10.16
CA ILE A 195 3.41 -4.32 11.58
C ILE A 195 2.86 -5.58 12.25
N LEU A 196 1.65 -6.00 11.89
CA LEU A 196 0.95 -7.12 12.53
C LEU A 196 1.34 -8.48 11.93
N ALA A 197 1.65 -8.56 10.63
CA ALA A 197 1.90 -9.80 9.90
C ALA A 197 3.03 -10.67 10.48
N PRO A 198 4.18 -10.11 10.90
CA PRO A 198 5.27 -10.94 11.40
C PRO A 198 4.94 -11.63 12.73
N GLN A 199 4.04 -11.04 13.52
CA GLN A 199 3.54 -11.64 14.76
C GLN A 199 2.65 -12.86 14.51
N ALA A 200 2.11 -13.01 13.29
CA ALA A 200 1.25 -14.12 12.91
C ALA A 200 2.01 -15.38 12.45
N GLY A 201 3.26 -15.24 11.99
CA GLY A 201 4.04 -16.35 11.40
C GLY A 201 5.00 -17.07 12.34
N HIS A 202 5.61 -16.37 13.31
CA HIS A 202 6.85 -16.84 13.96
C HIS A 202 6.75 -17.97 15.00
N TRP A 203 5.55 -18.44 15.36
CA TRP A 203 5.39 -19.38 16.48
C TRP A 203 4.90 -20.78 16.08
N GLN A 204 4.58 -21.01 14.81
CA GLN A 204 4.18 -22.35 14.35
C GLN A 204 5.37 -23.32 14.29
N ASP A 205 6.58 -22.84 13.95
CA ASP A 205 7.76 -23.71 13.90
C ASP A 205 8.32 -24.04 15.30
N ALA A 206 8.02 -23.22 16.32
CA ALA A 206 8.46 -23.47 17.69
C ALA A 206 7.61 -24.54 18.41
N SER A 207 6.35 -24.75 18.01
CA SER A 207 5.51 -25.82 18.57
C SER A 207 5.76 -27.19 17.96
N ASP A 208 6.32 -27.24 16.74
CA ASP A 208 6.60 -28.49 16.03
C ASP A 208 8.00 -29.04 16.38
N ALA A 209 8.76 -28.34 17.22
CA ALA A 209 10.10 -28.71 17.67
C ALA A 209 10.13 -29.27 19.11
N GLU A 210 9.05 -29.91 19.60
CA GLU A 210 9.15 -30.73 20.82
C GLU A 210 9.95 -32.01 20.49
N PRO A 211 11.12 -32.22 21.11
CA PRO A 211 11.89 -33.44 20.93
C PRO A 211 11.22 -34.60 21.68
N GLU A 212 10.98 -35.72 20.99
CA GLU A 212 10.65 -37.02 21.60
C GLU A 212 11.77 -37.54 22.52
#